data_AF-A0A1J7HFK1-F1
#
_entry.id   AF-A0A1J7HFK1-F1
#
_cell.length_a   1.000
_cell.length_b   1.000
_cell.length_c   1.000
_cell.angle_alpha   90.00
_cell.angle_beta   90.00
_cell.angle_gamma   90.00
#
_symmetry.space_group_name_H-M   'P 1'
#
loop_
_entity.id
_entity.type
_entity.pdbx_description
1 polymer ?
#
loop_
_entity_poly.entity_id
_entity_poly.type
_entity_poly.pdbx_seq_one_letter_code
_entity_poly.pdbx_strand_id
1 'polypeptide(L)'
;MYAYKMFNKSSKKIILNFEPFHTIPNSTKFLFFIKEASGIVEKDQLSLKLMVHKETNKVLFAEVGKDFVDVLISFLTLPLGTIDRLVAKQSDMGPIRIASVSSLYESVEELYDDYMLTDSCMVMLLHPKNPMEDYCRSLKLNVDDTDPTNYYVCNNLLQCQNGGSVMCSTFKSKKCSCGKLLGNQIFLKGYDSFEGFVKENSCFLVTDDLCILPMSLDTMVSIIKKMGIEDISTLKEIEVGVTKNKLIDLLKCSLVSKTPLTDVFLHKKPCLQKSDGNIVYLSSDFIHEQCTSVDVKIMYQKSDGVVVRLLQGNSSMGSIDGLYKSVADLNEDLFNTKEVKVKLVDLGLPPQFKLSNQVLPISEVRAPIYHCVTKSSNPKLSDFFLTEDPIIVDPSKKCMDVIMVDPISVNESSKVFLRGPTVFAATDDLLVSPISFIPLLSLSNNSNTNLGDIDVKLVNIGLYEITHI
;
A
#
# COMPACT_ATOMS: atom_id res chain seq x y z
N MET A 1 -33.21 10.71 23.77
CA MET A 1 -33.19 11.74 22.70
C MET A 1 -34.12 11.24 21.61
N TYR A 2 -35.30 11.83 21.44
CA TYR A 2 -36.14 11.51 20.28
C TYR A 2 -35.69 12.41 19.12
N ALA A 3 -35.28 11.80 18.02
CA ALA A 3 -34.99 12.50 16.77
C ALA A 3 -36.18 12.26 15.83
N TYR A 4 -36.77 13.34 15.30
CA TYR A 4 -37.79 13.22 14.26
C TYR A 4 -37.32 13.88 12.96
N LYS A 5 -37.62 13.20 11.85
CA LYS A 5 -37.17 13.52 10.50
C LYS A 5 -38.14 14.51 9.85
N MET A 6 -37.69 15.75 9.63
CA MET A 6 -38.41 16.68 8.75
C MET A 6 -37.71 16.75 7.38
N PHE A 7 -38.43 16.33 6.34
CA PHE A 7 -37.97 16.46 4.96
C PHE A 7 -38.49 17.78 4.37
N ASN A 8 -37.60 18.71 4.06
CA ASN A 8 -37.99 19.96 3.43
C ASN A 8 -37.95 19.84 1.89
N LYS A 9 -39.14 19.68 1.30
CA LYS A 9 -39.33 19.47 -0.15
C LYS A 9 -38.75 20.59 -1.03
N SER A 10 -38.61 21.83 -0.54
CA SER A 10 -38.10 22.95 -1.34
C SER A 10 -36.58 23.06 -1.39
N SER A 11 -35.85 22.39 -0.50
CA SER A 11 -34.38 22.54 -0.36
C SER A 11 -33.58 21.25 -0.47
N LYS A 12 -34.23 20.08 -0.67
CA LYS A 12 -33.60 18.75 -0.62
C LYS A 12 -32.73 18.53 0.65
N LYS A 13 -33.07 19.19 1.76
CA LYS A 13 -32.38 19.06 3.05
C LYS A 13 -33.16 18.15 3.99
N ILE A 14 -32.43 17.31 4.73
CA ILE A 14 -32.97 16.59 5.89
C ILE A 14 -32.64 17.43 7.13
N ILE A 15 -33.68 17.86 7.85
CA ILE A 15 -33.53 18.59 9.11
C ILE A 15 -33.86 17.60 10.23
N LEU A 16 -32.88 17.33 11.10
CA LEU A 16 -33.09 16.57 12.32
C LEU A 16 -33.15 17.54 13.49
N ASN A 17 -34.34 17.61 14.10
CA ASN A 17 -34.53 18.29 15.38
C ASN A 17 -34.46 17.24 16.49
N PHE A 18 -33.74 17.57 17.55
CA PHE A 18 -33.69 16.76 18.75
C PHE A 18 -34.54 17.41 19.83
N GLU A 19 -35.49 16.66 20.41
CA GLU A 19 -36.21 17.12 21.60
C GLU A 19 -35.43 16.76 22.87
N PRO A 20 -35.28 17.72 23.82
CA PRO A 20 -34.57 17.48 25.06
C PRO A 20 -35.46 16.70 26.04
N PHE A 21 -34.92 15.62 26.63
CA PHE A 21 -35.39 15.20 27.94
C PHE A 21 -34.74 16.15 28.95
N HIS A 22 -35.58 16.96 29.59
CA HIS A 22 -35.35 17.90 30.69
C HIS A 22 -33.90 18.38 30.96
N THR A 23 -33.75 19.71 30.86
CA THR A 23 -32.63 20.55 31.33
C THR A 23 -31.33 20.58 30.52
N ILE A 24 -31.41 20.95 29.22
CA ILE A 24 -30.32 21.65 28.51
C ILE A 24 -30.95 22.72 27.61
N PRO A 25 -30.68 24.03 27.81
CA PRO A 25 -31.19 25.08 26.93
C PRO A 25 -30.25 25.25 25.74
N ASN A 26 -30.52 24.55 24.62
CA ASN A 26 -30.36 25.02 23.23
C ASN A 26 -30.49 23.86 22.24
N SER A 27 -31.43 24.00 21.30
CA SER A 27 -31.67 23.07 20.21
C SER A 27 -30.56 23.16 19.16
N THR A 28 -29.60 22.24 19.22
CA THR A 28 -28.58 22.12 18.17
C THR A 28 -29.17 21.42 16.96
N LYS A 29 -29.46 22.18 15.89
CA LYS A 29 -29.81 21.64 14.56
C LYS A 29 -28.55 21.10 13.90
N PHE A 30 -28.48 19.78 13.72
CA PHE A 30 -27.53 19.21 12.78
C PHE A 30 -28.13 19.29 11.37
N LEU A 31 -27.51 20.09 10.50
CA LEU A 31 -27.82 20.18 9.09
C LEU A 31 -26.94 19.18 8.33
N PHE A 32 -27.45 17.98 8.10
CA PHE A 32 -26.76 16.99 7.28
C PHE A 32 -27.03 17.26 5.80
N PHE A 33 -25.97 17.60 5.07
CA PHE A 33 -26.03 17.81 3.63
C PHE A 33 -25.68 16.50 2.92
N ILE A 34 -26.69 15.80 2.38
CA ILE A 34 -26.44 14.99 1.17
C ILE A 34 -26.35 16.01 0.03
N LYS A 35 -25.16 16.56 -0.18
CA LYS A 35 -24.86 17.34 -1.38
C LYS A 35 -24.20 16.36 -2.34
N GLU A 36 -24.84 16.07 -3.48
CA GLU A 36 -24.06 15.68 -4.66
C GLU A 36 -23.00 16.75 -4.83
N ALA A 37 -21.72 16.35 -4.88
CA ALA A 37 -20.60 17.23 -5.15
C ALA A 37 -20.80 17.86 -6.55
N SER A 38 -21.59 18.93 -6.60
CA SER A 38 -21.84 19.76 -7.76
C SER A 38 -21.27 21.15 -7.44
N GLY A 39 -19.98 21.24 -7.67
CA GLY A 39 -19.20 22.46 -7.75
C GLY A 39 -18.07 22.17 -8.72
N ILE A 40 -17.65 23.16 -9.51
CA ILE A 40 -16.49 23.04 -10.39
C ILE A 40 -15.29 22.82 -9.47
N VAL A 41 -14.94 21.56 -9.25
CA VAL A 41 -13.74 21.14 -8.55
C VAL A 41 -12.62 21.26 -9.57
N GLU A 42 -11.61 22.07 -9.29
CA GLU A 42 -10.31 21.95 -9.98
C GLU A 42 -9.97 20.47 -10.06
N LYS A 43 -9.61 19.99 -11.25
CA LYS A 43 -9.59 18.58 -11.64
C LYS A 43 -8.76 17.64 -10.72
N ASP A 44 -8.02 18.21 -9.77
CA ASP A 44 -6.99 17.56 -8.95
C ASP A 44 -7.18 17.75 -7.43
N GLN A 45 -8.41 17.98 -6.93
CA GLN A 45 -8.66 18.14 -5.49
C GLN A 45 -9.88 17.35 -4.97
N LEU A 46 -9.78 16.80 -3.76
CA LEU A 46 -10.91 16.25 -2.99
C LEU A 46 -11.35 17.23 -1.91
N SER A 47 -12.61 17.14 -1.45
CA SER A 47 -13.10 17.89 -0.28
C SER A 47 -13.47 16.91 0.83
N LEU A 48 -13.04 17.18 2.06
CA LEU A 48 -13.39 16.42 3.26
C LEU A 48 -14.08 17.32 4.27
N LYS A 49 -15.08 16.77 4.95
CA LYS A 49 -15.71 17.41 6.12
C LYS A 49 -15.19 16.77 7.39
N LEU A 50 -14.49 17.55 8.20
CA LEU A 50 -13.91 17.11 9.46
C LEU A 50 -14.81 17.56 10.62
N MET A 51 -15.11 16.63 11.52
CA MET A 51 -15.68 16.94 12.82
C MET A 51 -14.53 17.11 13.81
N VAL A 52 -14.37 18.31 14.37
CA VAL A 52 -13.22 18.69 15.19
C VAL A 52 -13.68 19.13 16.58
N HIS A 53 -13.01 18.63 17.62
CA HIS A 53 -13.19 19.13 18.98
C HIS A 53 -12.54 20.51 19.12
N LYS A 54 -13.32 21.52 19.52
CA LYS A 54 -12.88 22.93 19.53
C LYS A 54 -11.69 23.17 20.46
N GLU A 55 -11.72 22.59 21.65
CA GLU A 55 -10.74 22.88 22.70
C GLU A 55 -9.41 22.17 22.47
N THR A 56 -9.45 20.90 22.08
CA THR A 56 -8.25 20.10 21.84
C THR A 56 -7.72 20.26 20.42
N ASN A 57 -8.51 20.86 19.52
CA ASN A 57 -8.25 20.99 18.10
C ASN A 57 -7.85 19.65 17.45
N LYS A 58 -8.56 18.58 17.83
CA LYS A 58 -8.38 17.22 17.29
C LYS A 58 -9.57 16.81 16.43
N VAL A 59 -9.29 16.12 15.33
CA VAL A 59 -10.30 15.47 14.50
C VAL A 59 -10.88 14.29 15.29
N LEU A 60 -12.20 14.14 15.29
CA LEU A 60 -12.86 12.92 15.76
C LEU A 60 -13.01 11.95 14.60
N PHE A 61 -13.58 12.45 13.51
CA PHE A 61 -13.79 11.73 12.27
C PHE A 61 -13.96 12.70 11.10
N ALA A 62 -13.75 12.18 9.90
CA ALA A 62 -14.08 12.80 8.62
C ALA A 62 -15.30 12.10 8.01
N GLU A 63 -16.26 12.88 7.51
CA GLU A 63 -17.30 12.40 6.60
C GLU A 63 -16.75 12.43 5.17
N VAL A 64 -16.75 11.26 4.52
CA VAL A 64 -16.07 11.06 3.24
C VAL A 64 -16.88 10.16 2.30
N GLY A 65 -16.72 10.37 1.00
CA GLY A 65 -17.28 9.52 -0.06
C GLY A 65 -16.26 8.52 -0.61
N LYS A 66 -16.70 7.74 -1.61
CA LYS A 66 -15.87 6.75 -2.33
C LYS A 66 -14.48 7.26 -2.72
N ASP A 67 -14.41 8.42 -3.37
CA ASP A 67 -13.15 8.94 -3.92
C ASP A 67 -12.01 8.97 -2.91
N PHE A 68 -12.29 9.37 -1.66
CA PHE A 68 -11.27 9.44 -0.61
C PHE A 68 -11.01 8.08 0.04
N VAL A 69 -12.05 7.26 0.21
CA VAL A 69 -11.90 5.91 0.78
C VAL A 69 -11.11 4.99 -0.15
N ASP A 70 -11.32 5.07 -1.46
CA ASP A 70 -10.52 4.33 -2.43
C ASP A 70 -9.04 4.72 -2.35
N VAL A 71 -8.73 6.00 -2.10
CA VAL A 71 -7.35 6.47 -1.88
C VAL A 71 -6.77 5.94 -0.57
N LEU A 72 -7.54 5.91 0.52
CA LEU A 72 -7.05 5.30 1.76
C LEU A 72 -6.78 3.81 1.56
N ILE A 73 -7.71 3.08 0.94
CA ILE A 73 -7.55 1.64 0.66
C ILE A 73 -6.32 1.40 -0.23
N SER A 74 -6.02 2.29 -1.19
CA SER A 74 -4.82 2.15 -2.03
C SER A 74 -3.52 2.28 -1.26
N PHE A 75 -3.49 2.91 -0.08
CA PHE A 75 -2.28 2.93 0.76
C PHE A 75 -1.86 1.53 1.19
N LEU A 76 -2.82 0.61 1.38
CA LEU A 76 -2.53 -0.78 1.72
C LEU A 76 -1.96 -1.59 0.54
N THR A 77 -2.12 -1.11 -0.70
CA THR A 77 -1.66 -1.81 -1.91
C THR A 77 -0.28 -1.33 -2.37
N LEU A 78 0.20 -0.20 -1.86
CA LEU A 78 1.50 0.35 -2.22
C LEU A 78 2.63 -0.49 -1.62
N PRO A 79 3.63 -0.89 -2.43
CA PRO A 79 4.85 -1.47 -1.90
C PRO A 79 5.61 -0.45 -1.04
N LEU A 80 6.24 -0.92 0.03
CA LEU A 80 7.00 -0.06 0.95
C LEU A 80 8.07 0.81 0.28
N GLY A 81 8.83 0.27 -0.66
CA GLY A 81 9.84 1.03 -1.40
C GLY A 81 9.23 2.17 -2.23
N THR A 82 7.99 2.02 -2.71
CA THR A 82 7.25 3.11 -3.36
C THR A 82 6.84 4.17 -2.34
N ILE A 83 6.36 3.77 -1.15
CA ILE A 83 5.98 4.72 -0.10
C ILE A 83 7.21 5.54 0.36
N ASP A 84 8.33 4.88 0.64
CA ASP A 84 9.57 5.54 1.05
C ASP A 84 10.05 6.57 0.02
N ARG A 85 10.13 6.16 -1.26
CA ARG A 85 10.46 7.04 -2.39
C ARG A 85 9.53 8.25 -2.50
N LEU A 86 8.21 8.03 -2.42
CA LEU A 86 7.21 9.09 -2.56
C LEU A 86 7.32 10.10 -1.42
N VAL A 87 7.44 9.62 -0.18
CA VAL A 87 7.53 10.48 1.00
C VAL A 87 8.83 11.27 1.00
N ALA A 88 9.95 10.66 0.62
CA ALA A 88 11.25 11.35 0.54
C ALA A 88 11.26 12.46 -0.52
N LYS A 89 10.57 12.27 -1.65
CA LYS A 89 10.62 13.20 -2.79
C LYS A 89 9.51 14.27 -2.79
N GLN A 90 8.32 13.95 -2.29
CA GLN A 90 7.10 14.74 -2.55
C GLN A 90 6.36 15.21 -1.28
N SER A 91 6.78 14.82 -0.07
CA SER A 91 6.13 15.24 1.18
C SER A 91 6.47 16.70 1.52
N ASP A 92 5.44 17.50 1.82
CA ASP A 92 5.61 18.89 2.27
C ASP A 92 6.05 18.95 3.75
N MET A 93 5.89 17.86 4.49
CA MET A 93 6.32 17.72 5.89
C MET A 93 7.83 17.41 6.06
N GLY A 94 8.63 17.55 4.99
CA GLY A 94 10.08 17.28 4.96
C GLY A 94 10.43 15.78 4.94
N PRO A 95 11.70 15.39 4.71
CA PRO A 95 12.09 13.99 4.72
C PRO A 95 12.00 13.45 6.15
N ILE A 96 11.11 12.47 6.37
CA ILE A 96 11.08 11.68 7.61
C ILE A 96 11.34 10.25 7.16
N ARG A 97 12.38 9.65 7.73
CA ARG A 97 12.73 8.26 7.47
C ARG A 97 11.62 7.36 8.03
N ILE A 98 11.15 6.43 7.20
CA ILE A 98 10.21 5.39 7.58
C ILE A 98 11.03 4.27 8.23
N ALA A 99 11.43 4.49 9.48
CA ALA A 99 12.23 3.55 10.27
C ALA A 99 13.45 3.00 9.48
N SER A 100 13.72 1.69 9.59
CA SER A 100 14.83 1.00 8.91
C SER A 100 14.56 0.69 7.43
N VAL A 101 13.32 0.82 6.96
CA VAL A 101 12.97 0.62 5.54
C VAL A 101 13.67 1.65 4.67
N SER A 102 13.78 2.90 5.14
CA SER A 102 14.52 3.94 4.43
C SER A 102 16.00 3.56 4.26
N SER A 103 16.66 3.05 5.30
CA SER A 103 18.06 2.58 5.19
C SER A 103 18.21 1.44 4.20
N LEU A 104 17.26 0.49 4.19
CA LEU A 104 17.29 -0.63 3.25
C LEU A 104 17.09 -0.14 1.81
N TYR A 105 16.20 0.83 1.59
CA TYR A 105 15.98 1.43 0.28
C TYR A 105 17.23 2.20 -0.20
N GLU A 106 17.81 3.03 0.66
CA GLU A 106 19.09 3.75 0.44
C GLU A 106 20.21 2.76 0.05
N SER A 107 20.28 1.61 0.71
CA SER A 107 21.26 0.56 0.42
C SER A 107 21.13 -0.03 -0.99
N VAL A 108 19.88 -0.18 -1.46
CA VAL A 108 19.62 -0.63 -2.82
C VAL A 108 19.97 0.46 -3.82
N GLU A 109 19.67 1.73 -3.52
CA GLU A 109 20.04 2.86 -4.40
C GLU A 109 21.56 2.99 -4.57
N GLU A 110 22.33 2.76 -3.51
CA GLU A 110 23.80 2.85 -3.52
C GLU A 110 24.49 1.60 -4.09
N LEU A 111 23.76 0.51 -4.33
CA LEU A 111 24.34 -0.73 -4.82
C LEU A 111 24.73 -0.60 -6.31
N TYR A 112 25.97 -0.98 -6.64
CA TYR A 112 26.42 -1.02 -8.04
C TYR A 112 25.77 -2.17 -8.83
N ASP A 113 25.47 -1.91 -10.11
CA ASP A 113 24.87 -2.87 -11.05
C ASP A 113 25.65 -4.19 -11.18
N ASP A 114 26.96 -4.18 -10.92
CA ASP A 114 27.82 -5.37 -10.99
C ASP A 114 27.42 -6.47 -9.99
N TYR A 115 26.76 -6.11 -8.89
CA TYR A 115 26.25 -7.05 -7.90
C TYR A 115 24.89 -7.65 -8.29
N MET A 116 24.17 -7.04 -9.24
CA MET A 116 22.82 -7.43 -9.62
C MET A 116 22.84 -8.50 -10.71
N LEU A 117 21.93 -9.46 -10.60
CA LEU A 117 21.88 -10.59 -11.53
C LEU A 117 21.50 -10.12 -12.94
N THR A 118 20.55 -9.19 -13.04
CA THR A 118 20.15 -8.55 -14.29
C THR A 118 19.94 -7.05 -14.09
N ASP A 119 20.06 -6.26 -15.15
CA ASP A 119 19.78 -4.80 -15.13
C ASP A 119 18.33 -4.49 -14.68
N SER A 120 17.43 -5.48 -14.80
CA SER A 120 16.04 -5.34 -14.37
C SER A 120 15.87 -5.44 -12.85
N CYS A 121 16.80 -6.08 -12.13
CA CYS A 121 16.73 -6.27 -10.68
C CYS A 121 16.65 -4.93 -9.93
N MET A 122 17.54 -3.98 -10.25
CA MET A 122 17.55 -2.64 -9.62
C MET A 122 16.23 -1.91 -9.83
N VAL A 123 15.75 -1.89 -11.08
CA VAL A 123 14.50 -1.23 -11.43
C VAL A 123 13.33 -1.83 -10.68
N MET A 124 13.29 -3.15 -10.51
CA MET A 124 12.24 -3.83 -9.75
C MET A 124 12.26 -3.53 -8.25
N LEU A 125 13.44 -3.41 -7.65
CA LEU A 125 13.58 -3.14 -6.22
C LEU A 125 13.33 -1.66 -5.87
N LEU A 126 13.80 -0.74 -6.72
CA LEU A 126 13.62 0.71 -6.52
C LEU A 126 12.25 1.22 -6.98
N HIS A 127 11.65 0.56 -7.98
CA HIS A 127 10.34 0.90 -8.53
C HIS A 127 9.41 -0.31 -8.59
N PRO A 128 9.06 -0.89 -7.42
CA PRO A 128 8.19 -2.04 -7.35
C PRO A 128 6.80 -1.69 -7.87
N LYS A 129 6.21 -2.60 -8.66
CA LYS A 129 4.87 -2.44 -9.21
C LYS A 129 3.80 -2.78 -8.16
N ASN A 130 2.74 -1.98 -8.14
CA ASN A 130 1.59 -2.21 -7.28
C ASN A 130 0.79 -3.44 -7.77
N PRO A 131 0.59 -4.49 -6.96
CA PRO A 131 -0.19 -5.68 -7.34
C PRO A 131 -1.66 -5.39 -7.70
N MET A 132 -2.18 -4.23 -7.29
CA MET A 132 -3.53 -3.77 -7.59
C MET A 132 -3.53 -2.50 -8.47
N GLU A 133 -2.48 -2.30 -9.28
CA GLU A 133 -2.33 -1.10 -10.12
C GLU A 133 -3.56 -0.79 -10.97
N ASP A 134 -4.24 -1.81 -11.49
CA ASP A 134 -5.44 -1.67 -12.32
C ASP A 134 -6.61 -0.99 -11.58
N TYR A 135 -6.81 -1.31 -10.29
CA TYR A 135 -7.81 -0.65 -9.44
C TYR A 135 -7.40 0.76 -9.08
N CYS A 136 -6.09 1.00 -8.92
CA CYS A 136 -5.56 2.32 -8.58
C CYS A 136 -5.63 3.31 -9.76
N ARG A 137 -5.69 2.83 -11.02
CA ARG A 137 -5.80 3.71 -12.21
C ARG A 137 -7.11 4.49 -12.26
N SER A 138 -8.17 4.02 -11.63
CA SER A 138 -9.47 4.71 -11.55
C SER A 138 -9.58 5.68 -10.39
N LEU A 139 -8.54 5.81 -9.56
CA LEU A 139 -8.53 6.77 -8.46
C LEU A 139 -8.57 8.18 -9.01
N LYS A 140 -9.45 9.00 -8.42
CA LYS A 140 -9.51 10.43 -8.72
C LYS A 140 -8.21 11.15 -8.40
N LEU A 141 -7.52 10.75 -7.33
CA LEU A 141 -6.17 11.17 -6.99
C LEU A 141 -5.31 9.96 -6.66
N ASN A 142 -4.43 9.57 -7.59
CA ASN A 142 -3.47 8.51 -7.35
C ASN A 142 -2.14 9.08 -6.82
N VAL A 143 -1.71 8.62 -5.65
CA VAL A 143 -0.40 8.97 -5.06
C VAL A 143 0.74 8.22 -5.74
N ASP A 144 0.49 7.00 -6.25
CA ASP A 144 1.48 6.21 -6.96
C ASP A 144 1.91 6.94 -8.24
N ASP A 145 3.21 7.21 -8.35
CA ASP A 145 3.84 7.85 -9.50
C ASP A 145 4.51 6.84 -10.44
N THR A 146 4.34 5.54 -10.19
CA THR A 146 4.92 4.47 -10.98
C THR A 146 4.24 4.35 -12.35
N ASP A 147 5.04 4.30 -13.42
CA ASP A 147 4.51 4.10 -14.77
C ASP A 147 3.70 2.80 -14.87
N PRO A 148 2.64 2.74 -15.71
CA PRO A 148 1.89 1.51 -15.95
C PRO A 148 2.78 0.34 -16.37
N THR A 149 2.41 -0.88 -15.98
CA THR A 149 3.14 -2.07 -16.39
C THR A 149 3.09 -2.25 -17.91
N ASN A 150 4.28 -2.28 -18.52
CA ASN A 150 4.43 -2.53 -19.94
C ASN A 150 4.71 -4.02 -20.19
N TYR A 151 4.23 -4.52 -21.33
CA TYR A 151 4.44 -5.90 -21.75
C TYR A 151 5.23 -5.91 -23.06
N TYR A 152 6.25 -6.76 -23.13
CA TYR A 152 7.17 -6.85 -24.26
C TYR A 152 7.22 -8.27 -24.81
N VAL A 153 7.07 -8.37 -26.12
CA VAL A 153 7.16 -9.61 -26.90
C VAL A 153 8.35 -9.56 -27.84
N CYS A 154 8.65 -10.68 -28.47
CA CYS A 154 9.80 -10.82 -29.36
C CYS A 154 9.81 -9.78 -30.49
N ASN A 155 10.98 -9.20 -30.76
CA ASN A 155 11.19 -8.28 -31.89
C ASN A 155 10.82 -8.91 -33.25
N ASN A 156 10.89 -10.23 -33.33
CA ASN A 156 10.56 -11.02 -34.51
C ASN A 156 9.30 -11.88 -34.30
N LEU A 157 8.30 -11.33 -33.57
CA LEU A 157 7.07 -12.03 -33.19
C LEU A 157 6.46 -12.80 -34.36
N LEU A 158 6.33 -12.17 -35.53
CA LEU A 158 5.70 -12.77 -36.72
C LEU A 158 6.34 -14.10 -37.15
N GLN A 159 7.66 -14.24 -37.03
CA GLN A 159 8.37 -15.47 -37.38
C GLN A 159 8.37 -16.50 -36.22
N CYS A 160 8.23 -16.03 -34.98
CA CYS A 160 8.24 -16.89 -33.80
C CYS A 160 6.87 -17.55 -33.52
N GLN A 161 5.80 -17.11 -34.19
CA GLN A 161 4.44 -17.63 -34.01
C GLN A 161 4.26 -19.12 -34.36
N ASN A 162 5.19 -19.72 -35.10
CA ASN A 162 5.06 -21.11 -35.55
C ASN A 162 5.26 -22.13 -34.42
N GLY A 163 5.69 -21.69 -33.23
CA GLY A 163 5.93 -22.53 -32.05
C GLY A 163 4.76 -22.69 -31.08
N GLY A 164 3.55 -22.21 -31.41
CA GLY A 164 2.34 -22.40 -30.60
C GLY A 164 2.19 -21.53 -29.34
N SER A 165 3.24 -20.84 -28.91
CA SER A 165 3.21 -19.92 -27.76
C SER A 165 4.03 -18.64 -28.01
N VAL A 166 3.71 -17.58 -27.29
CA VAL A 166 4.39 -16.28 -27.34
C VAL A 166 5.07 -16.00 -26.02
N MET A 167 6.40 -15.81 -26.05
CA MET A 167 7.13 -15.33 -24.87
C MET A 167 6.86 -13.85 -24.66
N CYS A 168 6.56 -13.47 -23.41
CA CYS A 168 6.29 -12.11 -22.99
C CYS A 168 7.06 -11.79 -21.70
N SER A 169 7.50 -10.56 -21.52
CA SER A 169 8.11 -10.10 -20.26
C SER A 169 7.71 -8.67 -19.97
N THR A 170 7.77 -8.25 -18.70
CA THR A 170 7.53 -6.87 -18.29
C THR A 170 8.76 -5.97 -18.46
N PHE A 171 9.89 -6.53 -18.88
CA PHE A 171 11.16 -5.81 -19.11
C PHE A 171 11.78 -6.15 -20.48
N LYS A 172 12.50 -5.18 -21.05
CA LYS A 172 13.12 -5.28 -22.40
C LYS A 172 14.40 -6.12 -22.48
N SER A 173 14.69 -6.95 -21.48
CA SER A 173 16.02 -7.55 -21.27
C SER A 173 16.12 -9.02 -21.70
N LYS A 174 15.01 -9.72 -21.89
CA LYS A 174 15.02 -11.18 -22.11
C LYS A 174 15.17 -11.57 -23.58
N LYS A 175 15.84 -12.70 -23.81
CA LYS A 175 15.96 -13.32 -25.12
C LYS A 175 14.79 -14.27 -25.34
N CYS A 176 14.18 -14.16 -26.52
CA CYS A 176 13.25 -15.14 -27.05
C CYS A 176 14.00 -16.42 -27.47
N SER A 177 13.28 -17.53 -27.65
CA SER A 177 13.80 -18.79 -28.19
C SER A 177 14.48 -18.64 -29.57
N CYS A 178 14.12 -17.63 -30.36
CA CYS A 178 14.79 -17.32 -31.63
C CYS A 178 16.12 -16.55 -31.47
N GLY A 179 16.54 -16.23 -30.24
CA GLY A 179 17.75 -15.47 -29.92
C GLY A 179 17.61 -13.94 -29.98
N LYS A 180 16.49 -13.40 -30.48
CA LYS A 180 16.18 -11.95 -30.46
C LYS A 180 15.59 -11.51 -29.12
N LEU A 181 15.70 -10.23 -28.79
CA LEU A 181 15.18 -9.67 -27.54
C LEU A 181 13.65 -9.52 -27.57
N LEU A 182 13.05 -9.60 -26.38
CA LEU A 182 11.69 -9.17 -26.10
C LEU A 182 11.68 -7.64 -25.96
N GLY A 183 11.60 -6.91 -27.08
CA GLY A 183 11.66 -5.45 -27.09
C GLY A 183 10.44 -4.76 -27.68
N ASN A 184 9.54 -5.50 -28.35
CA ASN A 184 8.33 -4.96 -28.96
C ASN A 184 7.24 -4.82 -27.91
N GLN A 185 6.78 -3.61 -27.66
CA GLN A 185 5.68 -3.38 -26.72
C GLN A 185 4.36 -3.90 -27.29
N ILE A 186 3.57 -4.55 -26.43
CA ILE A 186 2.22 -5.00 -26.72
C ILE A 186 1.28 -4.47 -25.64
N PHE A 187 0.06 -4.11 -26.03
CA PHE A 187 -0.94 -3.62 -25.10
C PHE A 187 -1.70 -4.77 -24.46
N LEU A 188 -1.91 -4.69 -23.16
CA LEU A 188 -2.89 -5.52 -22.46
C LEU A 188 -4.27 -4.92 -22.69
N LYS A 189 -5.17 -5.69 -23.30
CA LYS A 189 -6.57 -5.33 -23.43
C LYS A 189 -7.27 -5.71 -22.12
N GLY A 190 -7.39 -4.74 -21.23
CA GLY A 190 -8.13 -4.89 -19.98
C GLY A 190 -9.65 -4.91 -20.18
N TYR A 191 -10.36 -5.27 -19.11
CA TYR A 191 -11.78 -4.95 -18.97
C TYR A 191 -11.97 -3.42 -19.05
N ASP A 192 -13.03 -2.98 -19.71
CA ASP A 192 -13.43 -1.57 -19.67
C ASP A 192 -13.65 -1.17 -18.19
N SER A 193 -12.88 -0.17 -17.74
CA SER A 193 -12.98 0.56 -16.47
C SER A 193 -13.12 -0.26 -15.18
N PHE A 194 -12.02 -0.44 -14.44
CA PHE A 194 -12.12 -0.70 -13.00
C PHE A 194 -12.79 0.51 -12.32
N GLU A 195 -13.75 0.27 -11.43
CA GLU A 195 -14.51 1.34 -10.75
C GLU A 195 -13.97 1.62 -9.33
N GLY A 196 -12.67 1.44 -9.09
CA GLY A 196 -12.06 1.56 -7.75
C GLY A 196 -12.36 0.36 -6.84
N PHE A 197 -12.33 0.58 -5.52
CA PHE A 197 -12.46 -0.51 -4.53
C PHE A 197 -13.87 -0.62 -3.96
N VAL A 198 -14.50 0.52 -3.62
CA VAL A 198 -15.86 0.57 -3.02
C VAL A 198 -16.93 1.07 -3.98
N LYS A 199 -18.20 0.80 -3.72
CA LYS A 199 -19.31 1.20 -4.62
C LYS A 199 -19.51 2.72 -4.70
N GLU A 200 -19.86 3.22 -5.89
CA GLU A 200 -19.99 4.66 -6.23
C GLU A 200 -20.73 5.51 -5.19
N ASN A 201 -21.86 5.03 -4.68
CA ASN A 201 -22.73 5.80 -3.77
C ASN A 201 -22.44 5.57 -2.28
N SER A 202 -21.29 4.99 -1.93
CA SER A 202 -20.94 4.68 -0.54
C SER A 202 -20.38 5.90 0.19
N CYS A 203 -20.84 6.11 1.41
CA CYS A 203 -20.35 7.16 2.33
C CYS A 203 -19.83 6.51 3.62
N PHE A 204 -18.78 7.09 4.17
CA PHE A 204 -18.08 6.53 5.32
C PHE A 204 -17.73 7.61 6.34
N LEU A 205 -17.49 7.16 7.56
CA LEU A 205 -16.82 7.92 8.61
C LEU A 205 -15.40 7.38 8.74
N VAL A 206 -14.41 8.25 8.65
CA VAL A 206 -13.00 7.89 8.87
C VAL A 206 -12.53 8.56 10.16
N THR A 207 -12.22 7.78 11.19
CA THR A 207 -11.71 8.32 12.45
C THR A 207 -10.28 8.82 12.31
N ASP A 208 -9.81 9.60 13.29
CA ASP A 208 -8.45 10.17 13.24
C ASP A 208 -7.35 9.11 13.12
N ASP A 209 -7.57 7.91 13.66
CA ASP A 209 -6.70 6.73 13.53
C ASP A 209 -6.96 5.92 12.23
N LEU A 210 -7.55 6.55 11.21
CA LEU A 210 -7.86 5.99 9.88
C LEU A 210 -8.79 4.78 9.86
N CYS A 211 -9.52 4.49 10.94
CA CYS A 211 -10.52 3.44 10.88
C CYS A 211 -11.69 3.87 9.98
N ILE A 212 -12.05 3.03 9.02
CA ILE A 212 -13.17 3.27 8.09
C ILE A 212 -14.41 2.59 8.64
N LEU A 213 -15.48 3.37 8.84
CA LEU A 213 -16.74 2.90 9.36
C LEU A 213 -17.89 3.26 8.40
N PRO A 214 -18.92 2.39 8.25
CA PRO A 214 -20.10 2.74 7.47
C PRO A 214 -20.78 3.98 8.04
N MET A 215 -21.15 4.92 7.16
CA MET A 215 -21.85 6.13 7.57
C MET A 215 -23.25 5.77 8.10
N SER A 216 -23.46 5.99 9.41
CA SER A 216 -24.78 5.94 10.03
C SER A 216 -24.81 6.85 11.27
N LEU A 217 -26.01 7.24 11.70
CA LEU A 217 -26.17 8.02 12.93
C LEU A 217 -25.70 7.24 14.17
N ASP A 218 -25.96 5.94 14.21
CA ASP A 218 -25.53 5.07 15.31
C ASP A 218 -24.00 4.99 15.39
N THR A 219 -23.33 4.87 14.23
CA THR A 219 -21.87 4.92 14.14
C THR A 219 -21.33 6.25 14.67
N MET A 220 -21.92 7.37 14.24
CA MET A 220 -21.49 8.71 14.66
C MET A 220 -21.64 8.91 16.18
N VAL A 221 -22.79 8.55 16.73
CA VAL A 221 -23.05 8.64 18.18
C VAL A 221 -22.11 7.72 18.96
N SER A 222 -21.83 6.52 18.42
CA SER A 222 -20.86 5.60 19.01
C SER A 222 -19.46 6.20 19.09
N ILE A 223 -18.98 6.84 18.02
CA ILE A 223 -17.68 7.54 18.02
C ILE A 223 -17.65 8.66 19.05
N ILE A 224 -18.68 9.53 19.07
CA ILE A 224 -18.76 10.66 20.01
C ILE A 224 -18.71 10.18 21.46
N LYS A 225 -19.47 9.12 21.79
CA LYS A 225 -19.45 8.50 23.13
C LYS A 225 -18.11 7.88 23.47
N LYS A 226 -17.49 7.15 22.54
CA LYS A 226 -16.18 6.52 22.73
C LYS A 226 -15.08 7.56 23.01
N MET A 227 -15.21 8.75 22.43
CA MET A 227 -14.31 9.88 22.66
C MET A 227 -14.63 10.67 23.95
N GLY A 228 -15.61 10.25 24.74
CA GLY A 228 -15.95 10.88 26.02
C GLY A 228 -16.59 12.27 25.91
N ILE A 229 -17.21 12.58 24.78
CA ILE A 229 -17.83 13.89 24.56
C ILE A 229 -19.28 13.86 25.03
N GLU A 230 -19.56 14.63 26.09
CA GLU A 230 -20.90 14.77 26.66
C GLU A 230 -21.66 15.95 26.05
N ASP A 231 -20.97 17.06 25.76
CA ASP A 231 -21.53 18.24 25.12
C ASP A 231 -21.09 18.36 23.67
N ILE A 232 -22.03 18.13 22.76
CA ILE A 232 -21.86 18.27 21.31
C ILE A 232 -21.52 19.71 20.90
N SER A 233 -21.88 20.71 21.69
CA SER A 233 -21.60 22.12 21.38
C SER A 233 -20.09 22.41 21.30
N THR A 234 -19.26 21.53 21.90
CA THR A 234 -17.79 21.56 21.81
C THR A 234 -17.26 21.16 20.43
N LEU A 235 -18.11 20.67 19.53
CA LEU A 235 -17.71 20.24 18.18
C LEU A 235 -17.90 21.34 17.14
N LYS A 236 -17.03 21.35 16.13
CA LYS A 236 -17.14 22.19 14.93
C LYS A 236 -16.92 21.36 13.68
N GLU A 237 -17.68 21.68 12.64
CA GLU A 237 -17.45 21.17 11.29
C GLU A 237 -16.48 22.09 10.54
N ILE A 238 -15.49 21.50 9.86
CA ILE A 238 -14.54 22.21 9.01
C ILE A 238 -14.47 21.49 7.67
N GLU A 239 -14.53 22.22 6.56
CA GLU A 239 -14.29 21.67 5.23
C GLU A 239 -12.83 21.92 4.83
N VAL A 240 -12.14 20.89 4.34
CA VAL A 240 -10.75 20.97 3.90
C VAL A 240 -10.57 20.42 2.48
N GLY A 241 -9.79 21.15 1.68
CA GLY A 241 -9.34 20.70 0.37
C GLY A 241 -8.13 19.77 0.48
N VAL A 242 -8.13 18.67 -0.27
CA VAL A 242 -7.09 17.64 -0.27
C VAL A 242 -6.49 17.49 -1.66
N THR A 243 -5.20 17.80 -1.75
CA THR A 243 -4.37 17.69 -2.95
C THR A 243 -3.52 16.42 -2.90
N LYS A 244 -2.86 16.07 -4.00
CA LYS A 244 -1.93 14.92 -4.06
C LYS A 244 -0.84 14.99 -2.97
N ASN A 245 -0.19 16.14 -2.75
CA ASN A 245 0.83 16.28 -1.71
C ASN A 245 0.28 16.02 -0.31
N LYS A 246 -0.94 16.50 0.00
CA LYS A 246 -1.59 16.21 1.29
C LYS A 246 -1.90 14.73 1.48
N LEU A 247 -2.18 14.00 0.40
CA LEU A 247 -2.37 12.54 0.46
C LEU A 247 -1.03 11.82 0.71
N ILE A 248 0.08 12.32 0.17
CA ILE A 248 1.42 11.78 0.48
C ILE A 248 1.79 12.06 1.93
N ASP A 249 1.49 13.25 2.45
CA ASP A 249 1.66 13.56 3.88
C ASP A 249 0.75 12.69 4.77
N LEU A 250 -0.45 12.36 4.30
CA LEU A 250 -1.38 11.46 5.00
C LEU A 250 -0.89 10.01 4.98
N LEU A 251 -0.40 9.52 3.83
CA LEU A 251 0.23 8.22 3.69
C LEU A 251 1.40 8.10 4.67
N LYS A 252 2.25 9.11 4.73
CA LYS A 252 3.34 9.20 5.69
C LYS A 252 2.86 9.18 7.13
N CYS A 253 1.92 10.05 7.50
CA CYS A 253 1.38 10.11 8.86
C CYS A 253 0.67 8.81 9.25
N SER A 254 0.10 8.07 8.30
CA SER A 254 -0.51 6.77 8.56
C SER A 254 0.49 5.75 9.12
N LEU A 255 1.78 5.88 8.78
CA LEU A 255 2.83 4.97 9.22
C LEU A 255 3.49 5.39 10.54
N VAL A 256 3.47 6.68 10.88
CA VAL A 256 4.25 7.25 12.00
C VAL A 256 3.42 7.93 13.09
N SER A 257 2.16 8.24 12.85
CA SER A 257 1.26 8.96 13.77
C SER A 257 0.04 8.13 14.13
N LYS A 258 -0.49 8.34 15.34
CA LYS A 258 -1.77 7.79 15.80
C LYS A 258 -2.97 8.70 15.49
N THR A 259 -2.71 9.93 15.04
CA THR A 259 -3.71 10.97 14.74
C THR A 259 -3.42 11.65 13.39
N PRO A 260 -3.28 10.89 12.29
CA PRO A 260 -2.88 11.41 10.99
C PRO A 260 -3.81 12.48 10.41
N LEU A 261 -5.14 12.42 10.63
CA LEU A 261 -6.03 13.47 10.09
C LEU A 261 -5.79 14.80 10.79
N THR A 262 -5.65 14.78 12.12
CA THR A 262 -5.28 15.97 12.90
C THR A 262 -3.93 16.53 12.47
N ASP A 263 -2.93 15.68 12.34
CA ASP A 263 -1.56 16.08 12.03
C ASP A 263 -1.44 16.72 10.64
N VAL A 264 -2.13 16.17 9.64
CA VAL A 264 -2.10 16.67 8.26
C VAL A 264 -2.98 17.91 8.09
N PHE A 265 -4.23 17.85 8.55
CA PHE A 265 -5.21 18.87 8.20
C PHE A 265 -5.29 20.03 9.19
N LEU A 266 -4.86 19.83 10.45
CA LEU A 266 -4.93 20.88 11.49
C LEU A 266 -3.54 21.40 11.90
N HIS A 267 -2.54 20.53 12.10
CA HIS A 267 -1.22 20.93 12.61
C HIS A 267 -0.15 21.13 11.53
N LYS A 268 -0.28 20.48 10.37
CA LYS A 268 0.71 20.43 9.27
C LYS A 268 2.09 19.91 9.71
N LYS A 269 2.14 19.07 10.75
CA LYS A 269 3.35 18.39 11.24
C LYS A 269 2.95 17.05 11.86
N PRO A 270 3.72 15.97 11.64
CA PRO A 270 3.43 14.69 12.27
C PRO A 270 3.77 14.72 13.75
N CYS A 271 2.84 14.29 14.60
CA CYS A 271 3.12 14.00 15.99
C CYS A 271 3.78 12.61 16.04
N LEU A 272 5.12 12.60 15.99
CA LEU A 272 5.89 11.36 16.03
C LEU A 272 5.56 10.56 17.30
N GLN A 273 5.42 9.23 17.15
CA GLN A 273 5.40 8.36 18.31
C GLN A 273 6.68 8.59 19.12
N LYS A 274 6.55 9.10 20.34
CA LYS A 274 7.49 8.73 21.40
C LYS A 274 7.13 7.30 21.75
N SER A 275 8.07 6.38 21.63
CA SER A 275 7.90 5.03 22.16
C SER A 275 7.68 5.13 23.66
N ASP A 276 6.42 5.20 24.11
CA ASP A 276 6.08 4.85 25.47
C ASP A 276 6.44 3.37 25.60
N GLY A 277 7.51 3.06 26.33
CA GLY A 277 8.06 1.72 26.54
C GLY A 277 7.14 0.77 27.31
N ASN A 278 5.87 0.68 26.92
CA ASN A 278 4.93 -0.29 27.45
C ASN A 278 5.08 -1.60 26.68
N ILE A 279 5.93 -2.43 27.27
CA ILE A 279 6.07 -3.86 27.02
C ILE A 279 4.68 -4.50 27.15
N VAL A 280 4.09 -4.93 26.04
CA VAL A 280 2.96 -5.86 26.07
C VAL A 280 3.56 -7.26 26.23
N TYR A 281 3.44 -7.83 27.43
CA TYR A 281 3.73 -9.23 27.68
C TYR A 281 2.63 -10.08 27.02
N LEU A 282 2.98 -10.83 25.98
CA LEU A 282 2.23 -12.04 25.67
C LEU A 282 2.66 -13.09 26.70
N SER A 283 1.75 -13.42 27.61
CA SER A 283 1.94 -14.47 28.61
C SER A 283 2.14 -15.81 27.90
N SER A 284 3.35 -16.35 27.94
CA SER A 284 3.64 -17.72 27.51
C SER A 284 3.97 -18.54 28.74
N ASP A 285 2.98 -19.26 29.27
CA ASP A 285 3.20 -20.36 30.20
C ASP A 285 3.81 -21.53 29.41
N PHE A 286 5.13 -21.63 29.31
CA PHE A 286 5.80 -22.91 29.02
C PHE A 286 7.14 -23.02 29.75
N ILE A 287 7.33 -24.20 30.32
CA ILE A 287 8.28 -24.57 31.36
C ILE A 287 9.71 -24.64 30.82
N HIS A 288 10.64 -24.12 31.63
CA HIS A 288 12.09 -24.19 31.54
C HIS A 288 12.65 -25.59 31.20
N GLU A 289 13.68 -25.63 30.33
CA GLU A 289 14.95 -26.26 30.66
C GLU A 289 16.10 -25.73 29.79
N GLN A 290 17.32 -25.78 30.34
CA GLN A 290 18.43 -24.86 30.14
C GLN A 290 19.19 -25.00 28.80
N CYS A 291 19.41 -23.89 28.09
CA CYS A 291 20.71 -23.52 27.54
C CYS A 291 20.74 -22.02 27.24
N THR A 292 21.90 -21.38 27.42
CA THR A 292 22.13 -19.93 27.40
C THR A 292 21.79 -19.30 26.03
N SER A 293 20.55 -18.90 25.80
CA SER A 293 20.20 -17.89 24.80
C SER A 293 20.41 -16.51 25.41
N VAL A 294 21.21 -15.67 24.74
CA VAL A 294 21.04 -14.23 24.93
C VAL A 294 19.81 -13.89 24.12
N ASP A 295 18.69 -13.71 24.81
CA ASP A 295 17.44 -13.25 24.21
C ASP A 295 17.63 -11.79 23.79
N VAL A 296 18.06 -11.58 22.54
CA VAL A 296 18.02 -10.27 21.92
C VAL A 296 16.57 -10.01 21.52
N LYS A 297 15.83 -9.38 22.44
CA LYS A 297 14.45 -8.96 22.20
C LYS A 297 14.47 -7.66 21.41
N ILE A 298 14.56 -7.78 20.10
CA ILE A 298 14.51 -6.62 19.22
C ILE A 298 13.03 -6.32 18.91
N MET A 299 12.62 -5.08 19.14
CA MET A 299 11.29 -4.57 18.84
C MET A 299 11.31 -3.95 17.44
N TYR A 300 10.43 -4.38 16.53
CA TYR A 300 10.43 -3.94 15.14
C TYR A 300 9.05 -3.51 14.61
N GLN A 301 9.08 -2.60 13.63
CA GLN A 301 7.96 -2.02 12.88
C GLN A 301 7.93 -2.57 11.44
N LYS A 302 6.74 -2.92 10.95
CA LYS A 302 6.55 -3.84 9.80
C LYS A 302 5.40 -3.38 8.89
N SER A 303 5.63 -2.88 7.66
CA SER A 303 4.62 -2.08 6.90
C SER A 303 4.39 -2.35 5.40
N ASP A 304 4.44 -3.57 4.90
CA ASP A 304 3.67 -3.86 3.68
C ASP A 304 2.24 -4.27 4.05
N GLY A 305 1.22 -4.05 3.21
CA GLY A 305 -0.13 -4.61 3.45
C GLY A 305 -0.10 -6.14 3.67
N VAL A 306 0.84 -6.82 3.01
CA VAL A 306 1.19 -8.24 3.22
C VAL A 306 1.74 -8.50 4.62
N VAL A 307 2.56 -7.59 5.14
CA VAL A 307 3.22 -7.69 6.44
C VAL A 307 2.30 -7.26 7.58
N VAL A 308 1.46 -6.23 7.39
CA VAL A 308 0.37 -5.85 8.29
C VAL A 308 -0.59 -7.03 8.46
N ARG A 309 -0.88 -7.78 7.38
CA ARG A 309 -1.59 -9.07 7.46
C ARG A 309 -0.84 -10.11 8.28
N LEU A 310 0.46 -10.34 8.03
CA LEU A 310 1.25 -11.31 8.81
C LEU A 310 1.17 -11.02 10.32
N LEU A 311 0.97 -9.76 10.68
CA LEU A 311 0.77 -9.29 12.05
C LEU A 311 -0.70 -9.08 12.46
N GLN A 312 -1.66 -9.46 11.62
CA GLN A 312 -3.11 -9.28 11.84
C GLN A 312 -3.51 -7.83 12.22
N GLY A 313 -2.85 -6.84 11.62
CA GLY A 313 -3.06 -5.43 11.92
C GLY A 313 -2.46 -4.98 13.25
N ASN A 314 -1.38 -5.62 13.71
CA ASN A 314 -0.59 -5.20 14.86
C ASN A 314 0.85 -4.89 14.45
N SER A 315 1.03 -4.07 13.41
CA SER A 315 2.34 -3.62 12.93
C SER A 315 3.03 -2.63 13.85
N SER A 316 2.29 -2.01 14.79
CA SER A 316 2.74 -0.87 15.61
C SER A 316 3.08 0.39 14.80
N MET A 317 2.67 0.43 13.52
CA MET A 317 2.93 1.55 12.61
C MET A 317 1.76 2.50 12.55
N GLY A 318 1.89 3.61 13.28
CA GLY A 318 0.95 4.71 13.27
C GLY A 318 -0.51 4.26 13.37
N SER A 319 -1.25 4.51 12.30
CA SER A 319 -2.68 4.27 12.13
C SER A 319 -2.99 3.32 10.96
N ILE A 320 -1.98 2.81 10.24
CA ILE A 320 -2.20 1.89 9.11
C ILE A 320 -2.86 0.56 9.56
N ASP A 321 -2.60 0.16 10.80
CA ASP A 321 -3.25 -1.00 11.44
C ASP A 321 -4.77 -0.83 11.55
N GLY A 322 -5.22 0.38 11.93
CA GLY A 322 -6.65 0.71 12.04
C GLY A 322 -7.33 0.67 10.67
N LEU A 323 -6.64 1.16 9.65
CA LEU A 323 -7.09 1.11 8.27
C LEU A 323 -7.24 -0.33 7.75
N TYR A 324 -6.21 -1.18 7.93
CA TYR A 324 -6.27 -2.58 7.52
C TYR A 324 -7.40 -3.35 8.23
N LYS A 325 -7.49 -3.22 9.56
CA LYS A 325 -8.56 -3.86 10.35
C LYS A 325 -9.94 -3.43 9.87
N SER A 326 -10.12 -2.16 9.56
CA SER A 326 -11.37 -1.65 9.01
C SER A 326 -11.72 -2.31 7.68
N VAL A 327 -10.77 -2.43 6.75
CA VAL A 327 -11.01 -3.10 5.46
C VAL A 327 -11.37 -4.58 5.66
N ALA A 328 -10.72 -5.26 6.61
CA ALA A 328 -11.04 -6.65 6.94
C ALA A 328 -12.46 -6.80 7.52
N ASP A 329 -12.87 -5.88 8.40
CA ASP A 329 -14.15 -5.94 9.13
C ASP A 329 -15.35 -5.39 8.34
N LEU A 330 -15.13 -4.50 7.37
CA LEU A 330 -16.20 -3.89 6.57
C LEU A 330 -17.03 -4.94 5.82
N ASN A 331 -18.33 -4.71 5.68
CA ASN A 331 -19.20 -5.62 4.94
C ASN A 331 -18.77 -5.67 3.44
N GLU A 332 -18.66 -6.89 2.90
CA GLU A 332 -18.37 -7.17 1.48
C GLU A 332 -19.30 -6.41 0.52
N ASP A 333 -20.55 -6.15 0.91
CA ASP A 333 -21.53 -5.45 0.09
C ASP A 333 -21.17 -3.98 -0.19
N LEU A 334 -20.18 -3.42 0.53
CA LEU A 334 -19.68 -2.06 0.30
C LEU A 334 -18.60 -2.01 -0.80
N PHE A 335 -18.02 -3.17 -1.17
CA PHE A 335 -16.99 -3.29 -2.20
C PHE A 335 -17.63 -3.52 -3.58
N ASN A 336 -16.90 -3.14 -4.65
CA ASN A 336 -17.38 -3.35 -6.02
C ASN A 336 -17.58 -4.83 -6.35
N THR A 337 -16.64 -5.68 -5.91
CA THR A 337 -16.80 -7.14 -5.97
C THR A 337 -16.24 -7.80 -4.71
N LYS A 338 -16.69 -9.01 -4.42
CA LYS A 338 -16.19 -9.79 -3.27
C LYS A 338 -14.71 -10.12 -3.41
N GLU A 339 -14.27 -10.38 -4.63
CA GLU A 339 -12.88 -10.68 -4.97
C GLU A 339 -11.94 -9.52 -4.63
N VAL A 340 -12.40 -8.26 -4.77
CA VAL A 340 -11.60 -7.08 -4.42
C VAL A 340 -11.28 -7.06 -2.92
N LYS A 341 -12.27 -7.27 -2.06
CA LYS A 341 -12.06 -7.31 -0.60
C LYS A 341 -11.10 -8.43 -0.23
N VAL A 342 -11.30 -9.63 -0.78
CA VAL A 342 -10.42 -10.78 -0.52
C VAL A 342 -8.98 -10.47 -0.91
N LYS A 343 -8.76 -9.86 -2.09
CA LYS A 343 -7.42 -9.42 -2.52
C LYS A 343 -6.82 -8.37 -1.59
N LEU A 344 -7.61 -7.42 -1.06
CA LEU A 344 -7.12 -6.38 -0.15
C LEU A 344 -6.70 -6.93 1.22
N VAL A 345 -7.40 -7.95 1.72
CA VAL A 345 -7.07 -8.57 3.02
C VAL A 345 -5.93 -9.57 2.87
N ASP A 346 -5.80 -10.18 1.69
CA ASP A 346 -4.76 -11.15 1.30
C ASP A 346 -4.02 -10.69 0.03
N LEU A 347 -3.31 -9.55 0.15
CA LEU A 347 -2.34 -9.14 -0.86
C LEU A 347 -1.18 -10.13 -0.81
N GLY A 348 -1.05 -10.94 -1.86
CA GLY A 348 0.13 -11.79 -2.02
C GLY A 348 1.30 -11.04 -2.67
N LEU A 349 2.44 -11.70 -2.74
CA LEU A 349 3.60 -11.22 -3.51
C LEU A 349 3.34 -11.38 -5.01
N PRO A 350 3.58 -10.34 -5.85
CA PRO A 350 3.52 -10.52 -7.29
C PRO A 350 4.51 -11.60 -7.74
N PRO A 351 4.14 -12.47 -8.70
CA PRO A 351 4.96 -13.60 -9.13
C PRO A 351 6.41 -13.23 -9.42
N GLN A 352 6.65 -12.09 -10.06
CA GLN A 352 7.98 -11.59 -10.43
C GLN A 352 8.94 -11.35 -9.24
N PHE A 353 8.45 -11.19 -8.01
CA PHE A 353 9.28 -11.01 -6.82
C PHE A 353 9.56 -12.30 -6.04
N LYS A 354 8.88 -13.41 -6.34
CA LYS A 354 9.07 -14.68 -5.63
C LYS A 354 10.45 -15.26 -5.89
N LEU A 355 11.29 -15.39 -4.86
CA LEU A 355 12.62 -15.99 -5.00
C LEU A 355 12.58 -17.52 -4.92
N SER A 356 13.57 -18.19 -5.52
CA SER A 356 13.69 -19.67 -5.43
C SER A 356 13.91 -20.14 -3.99
N ASN A 357 14.64 -19.35 -3.19
CA ASN A 357 14.93 -19.62 -1.78
C ASN A 357 14.26 -18.55 -0.91
N GLN A 358 12.99 -18.24 -1.18
CA GLN A 358 12.24 -17.27 -0.40
C GLN A 358 12.17 -17.72 1.05
N VAL A 359 12.77 -16.95 1.95
CA VAL A 359 12.78 -17.30 3.39
C VAL A 359 11.51 -16.78 4.07
N LEU A 360 10.97 -15.65 3.66
CA LEU A 360 9.70 -15.15 4.22
C LEU A 360 8.51 -16.00 3.72
N PRO A 361 7.61 -16.47 4.61
CA PRO A 361 6.45 -17.27 4.23
C PRO A 361 5.34 -16.38 3.62
N ILE A 362 5.64 -15.72 2.50
CA ILE A 362 4.71 -14.84 1.80
C ILE A 362 4.02 -15.63 0.68
N SER A 363 2.70 -15.68 0.72
CA SER A 363 1.88 -16.27 -0.34
C SER A 363 2.07 -15.53 -1.66
N GLU A 364 2.24 -16.27 -2.75
CA GLU A 364 2.31 -15.72 -4.10
C GLU A 364 0.89 -15.46 -4.63
N VAL A 365 0.66 -14.29 -5.25
CA VAL A 365 -0.57 -14.07 -6.02
C VAL A 365 -0.51 -14.94 -7.25
N ARG A 366 -1.59 -15.67 -7.54
CA ARG A 366 -1.68 -16.43 -8.79
C ARG A 366 -1.49 -15.48 -9.98
N ALA A 367 -0.46 -15.73 -10.80
CA ALA A 367 -0.23 -14.98 -12.02
C ALA A 367 -1.46 -15.07 -12.93
N PRO A 368 -1.92 -13.96 -13.52
CA PRO A 368 -2.91 -14.02 -14.57
C PRO A 368 -2.38 -14.84 -15.75
N ILE A 369 -3.25 -15.63 -16.36
CA ILE A 369 -2.92 -16.36 -17.59
C ILE A 369 -3.28 -15.42 -18.74
N TYR A 370 -2.27 -15.02 -19.51
CA TYR A 370 -2.47 -14.17 -20.67
C TYR A 370 -2.54 -14.99 -21.95
N HIS A 371 -3.32 -14.49 -22.89
CA HIS A 371 -3.37 -14.96 -24.27
C HIS A 371 -3.03 -13.82 -25.22
N CYS A 372 -2.27 -14.13 -26.26
CA CYS A 372 -1.90 -13.19 -27.31
C CYS A 372 -2.83 -13.40 -28.50
N VAL A 373 -3.58 -12.35 -28.85
CA VAL A 373 -4.65 -12.41 -29.84
C VAL A 373 -4.32 -11.49 -31.01
N THR A 374 -4.64 -11.94 -32.22
CA THR A 374 -4.55 -11.10 -33.43
C THR A 374 -5.82 -11.14 -34.27
N LYS A 375 -6.14 -10.00 -34.89
CA LYS A 375 -7.40 -9.78 -35.63
C LYS A 375 -7.31 -10.10 -37.13
N SER A 376 -6.13 -10.46 -37.65
CA SER A 376 -5.88 -10.55 -39.09
C SER A 376 -5.23 -11.89 -39.48
N SER A 377 -5.62 -12.40 -40.65
CA SER A 377 -4.98 -13.55 -41.30
C SER A 377 -3.56 -13.24 -41.80
N ASN A 378 -3.24 -11.96 -42.04
CA ASN A 378 -1.89 -11.44 -42.29
C ASN A 378 -1.60 -10.29 -41.31
N PRO A 379 -1.22 -10.60 -40.06
CA PRO A 379 -1.21 -9.61 -39.00
C PRO A 379 0.06 -8.76 -38.99
N LYS A 380 -0.08 -7.47 -38.71
CA LYS A 380 1.01 -6.57 -38.31
C LYS A 380 1.18 -6.63 -36.80
N LEU A 381 2.34 -6.21 -36.31
CA LEU A 381 2.63 -6.18 -34.87
C LEU A 381 1.59 -5.37 -34.07
N SER A 382 1.10 -4.26 -34.63
CA SER A 382 0.06 -3.40 -34.02
C SER A 382 -1.29 -4.09 -33.84
N ASP A 383 -1.52 -5.22 -34.50
CA ASP A 383 -2.80 -5.95 -34.44
C ASP A 383 -2.85 -6.93 -33.27
N PHE A 384 -1.72 -7.13 -32.58
CA PHE A 384 -1.60 -8.01 -31.43
C PHE A 384 -1.92 -7.29 -30.13
N PHE A 385 -2.63 -7.97 -29.24
CA PHE A 385 -2.85 -7.53 -27.86
C PHE A 385 -2.89 -8.74 -26.92
N LEU A 386 -2.63 -8.50 -25.64
CA LEU A 386 -2.78 -9.50 -24.58
C LEU A 386 -4.20 -9.43 -23.99
N THR A 387 -4.75 -10.55 -23.53
CA THR A 387 -6.02 -10.63 -22.80
C THR A 387 -5.96 -11.73 -21.76
N GLU A 388 -6.65 -11.56 -20.63
CA GLU A 388 -6.81 -12.63 -19.62
C GLU A 388 -7.98 -13.57 -19.95
N ASP A 389 -8.94 -13.09 -20.74
CA ASP A 389 -10.13 -13.86 -21.12
C ASP A 389 -10.09 -14.22 -22.62
N PRO A 390 -9.89 -15.50 -22.97
CA PRO A 390 -9.93 -15.95 -24.36
C PRO A 390 -11.37 -16.00 -24.92
N ILE A 391 -12.41 -15.97 -24.10
CA ILE A 391 -13.82 -16.13 -24.52
C ILE A 391 -14.33 -14.88 -25.24
N ILE A 392 -13.76 -13.70 -24.94
CA ILE A 392 -14.05 -12.43 -25.64
C ILE A 392 -13.55 -12.46 -27.10
N VAL A 393 -12.83 -13.51 -27.49
CA VAL A 393 -12.19 -13.64 -28.79
C VAL A 393 -13.11 -14.38 -29.77
N ASP A 394 -13.64 -13.62 -30.72
CA ASP A 394 -14.28 -14.12 -31.95
C ASP A 394 -13.53 -15.36 -32.50
N PRO A 395 -14.20 -16.50 -32.75
CA PRO A 395 -13.57 -17.74 -33.20
C PRO A 395 -12.83 -17.62 -34.55
N SER A 396 -13.01 -16.53 -35.30
CA SER A 396 -12.23 -16.22 -36.49
C SER A 396 -10.81 -15.69 -36.20
N LYS A 397 -10.47 -15.39 -34.95
CA LYS A 397 -9.17 -14.83 -34.55
C LYS A 397 -8.19 -15.90 -34.10
N LYS A 398 -6.91 -15.67 -34.38
CA LYS A 398 -5.81 -16.53 -33.88
C LYS A 398 -5.48 -16.14 -32.44
N CYS A 399 -5.56 -17.13 -31.55
CA CYS A 399 -5.23 -17.02 -30.13
C CYS A 399 -4.01 -17.90 -29.84
N MET A 400 -3.03 -17.38 -29.10
CA MET A 400 -1.81 -18.09 -28.73
C MET A 400 -1.56 -17.96 -27.24
N ASP A 401 -1.09 -19.04 -26.62
CA ASP A 401 -0.73 -19.01 -25.21
C ASP A 401 0.48 -18.11 -24.96
N VAL A 402 0.50 -17.44 -23.82
CA VAL A 402 1.60 -16.56 -23.44
C VAL A 402 2.41 -17.19 -22.33
N ILE A 403 3.72 -17.27 -22.55
CA ILE A 403 4.68 -17.69 -21.52
C ILE A 403 5.31 -16.42 -20.96
N MET A 404 4.94 -16.09 -19.73
CA MET A 404 5.57 -14.97 -19.00
C MET A 404 6.98 -15.38 -18.58
N VAL A 405 7.97 -14.68 -19.13
CA VAL A 405 9.39 -14.86 -18.84
C VAL A 405 9.79 -13.91 -17.73
N ASP A 406 10.33 -14.51 -16.67
CA ASP A 406 10.71 -13.79 -15.48
C ASP A 406 11.93 -12.87 -15.72
N PRO A 407 11.85 -11.57 -15.38
CA PRO A 407 12.95 -10.62 -15.56
C PRO A 407 14.21 -10.95 -14.75
N ILE A 408 14.08 -11.67 -13.64
CA ILE A 408 15.21 -11.98 -12.74
C ILE A 408 15.73 -13.41 -12.88
N SER A 409 15.15 -14.25 -13.75
CA SER A 409 15.72 -15.59 -14.03
C SER A 409 16.75 -15.56 -15.15
N VAL A 410 17.96 -16.07 -14.91
CA VAL A 410 18.97 -16.24 -15.99
C VAL A 410 18.88 -17.65 -16.58
N ASN A 411 18.59 -18.65 -15.73
CA ASN A 411 18.34 -20.05 -16.08
C ASN A 411 17.05 -20.52 -15.39
N GLU A 412 16.44 -21.62 -15.84
CA GLU A 412 15.17 -22.14 -15.29
C GLU A 412 15.22 -22.51 -13.79
N SER A 413 16.42 -22.69 -13.22
CA SER A 413 16.60 -23.27 -11.88
C SER A 413 16.90 -22.29 -10.75
N SER A 414 17.18 -21.00 -11.03
CA SER A 414 17.51 -20.04 -9.97
C SER A 414 16.94 -18.65 -10.24
N LYS A 415 16.18 -18.16 -9.26
CA LYS A 415 15.56 -16.84 -9.24
C LYS A 415 16.03 -16.08 -8.01
N VAL A 416 16.96 -15.15 -8.23
CA VAL A 416 17.61 -14.33 -7.20
C VAL A 416 17.89 -12.92 -7.76
N PHE A 417 17.99 -11.92 -6.88
CA PHE A 417 18.32 -10.55 -7.30
C PHE A 417 19.83 -10.32 -7.45
N LEU A 418 20.65 -10.98 -6.65
CA LEU A 418 22.09 -10.70 -6.53
C LEU A 418 22.94 -11.82 -7.17
N ARG A 419 24.10 -11.46 -7.70
CA ARG A 419 25.12 -12.40 -8.17
C ARG A 419 25.85 -13.03 -6.98
N GLY A 420 26.08 -14.35 -7.06
CA GLY A 420 26.82 -15.08 -6.02
C GLY A 420 28.31 -15.27 -6.34
N PRO A 421 29.14 -15.61 -5.33
CA PRO A 421 28.93 -15.46 -3.88
C PRO A 421 29.44 -14.09 -3.39
N THR A 422 28.53 -13.17 -3.06
CA THR A 422 28.86 -11.85 -2.48
C THR A 422 28.43 -11.83 -1.01
N VAL A 423 29.29 -11.31 -0.13
CA VAL A 423 28.99 -11.15 1.30
C VAL A 423 28.71 -9.67 1.59
N PHE A 424 27.62 -9.42 2.31
CA PHE A 424 27.18 -8.09 2.70
C PHE A 424 27.29 -7.91 4.21
N ALA A 425 27.61 -6.69 4.63
CA ALA A 425 27.41 -6.22 6.00
C ALA A 425 26.03 -5.56 6.10
N ALA A 426 25.35 -5.76 7.22
CA ALA A 426 24.10 -5.10 7.56
C ALA A 426 24.20 -4.46 8.95
N THR A 427 23.73 -3.22 9.10
CA THR A 427 23.64 -2.55 10.40
C THR A 427 22.32 -2.88 11.11
N ASP A 428 22.17 -2.45 12.36
CA ASP A 428 20.93 -2.50 13.14
C ASP A 428 19.76 -1.77 12.46
N ASP A 429 20.06 -0.63 11.84
CA ASP A 429 19.13 0.16 11.01
C ASP A 429 18.85 -0.46 9.63
N LEU A 430 19.32 -1.69 9.34
CA LEU A 430 19.19 -2.40 8.06
C LEU A 430 19.87 -1.69 6.87
N LEU A 431 20.90 -0.88 7.11
CA LEU A 431 21.78 -0.41 6.04
C LEU A 431 22.67 -1.58 5.58
N VAL A 432 22.61 -1.93 4.30
CA VAL A 432 23.30 -3.07 3.68
C VAL A 432 24.36 -2.58 2.70
N SER A 433 25.58 -3.10 2.80
CA SER A 433 26.65 -2.80 1.85
C SER A 433 27.57 -4.00 1.63
N PRO A 434 28.24 -4.12 0.47
CA PRO A 434 29.24 -5.18 0.27
C PRO A 434 30.37 -5.06 1.31
N ILE A 435 30.84 -6.19 1.87
CA ILE A 435 31.92 -6.14 2.88
C ILE A 435 33.20 -5.49 2.34
N SER A 436 33.47 -5.63 1.04
CA SER A 436 34.60 -4.97 0.37
C SER A 436 34.53 -3.44 0.40
N PHE A 437 33.37 -2.87 0.73
CA PHE A 437 33.10 -1.44 0.76
C PHE A 437 33.11 -0.83 2.16
N ILE A 438 33.35 -1.60 3.23
CA ILE A 438 33.47 -1.02 4.58
C ILE A 438 34.72 -0.12 4.60
N PRO A 439 34.59 1.22 4.66
CA PRO A 439 35.71 2.00 5.16
C PRO A 439 35.80 1.61 6.64
N LEU A 440 36.90 0.99 7.07
CA LEU A 440 37.12 0.67 8.51
C LEU A 440 36.94 1.89 9.45
N LEU A 441 36.84 3.10 8.88
CA LEU A 441 36.62 4.38 9.55
C LEU A 441 35.14 4.81 9.69
N SER A 442 34.17 4.24 8.94
CA SER A 442 32.76 4.68 9.04
C SER A 442 32.01 4.09 10.24
N LEU A 443 32.41 2.89 10.71
CA LEU A 443 31.88 2.31 11.96
C LEU A 443 32.25 3.13 13.21
N SER A 444 33.38 3.87 13.17
CA SER A 444 33.82 4.68 14.32
C SER A 444 33.26 6.10 14.35
N ASN A 445 32.63 6.59 13.29
CA ASN A 445 32.11 7.97 13.27
C ASN A 445 30.66 8.08 13.75
N ASN A 446 29.87 7.01 13.66
CA ASN A 446 28.49 6.99 14.18
C ASN A 446 28.36 6.43 15.60
N SER A 447 29.40 5.79 16.11
CA SER A 447 29.42 5.25 17.46
C SER A 447 30.77 5.55 18.08
N ASN A 448 30.78 6.14 19.29
CA ASN A 448 31.99 6.32 20.11
C ASN A 448 32.52 4.95 20.61
N THR A 449 32.62 3.94 19.74
CA THR A 449 33.01 2.58 20.09
C THR A 449 34.46 2.35 19.65
N ASN A 450 35.26 1.83 20.58
CA ASN A 450 36.65 1.50 20.32
C ASN A 450 36.70 0.16 19.57
N LEU A 451 37.48 0.05 18.49
CA LEU A 451 37.54 -1.16 17.66
C LEU A 451 37.96 -2.43 18.43
N GLY A 452 38.59 -2.27 19.59
CA GLY A 452 38.96 -3.38 20.49
C GLY A 452 37.79 -4.01 21.26
N ASP A 453 36.60 -3.39 21.24
CA ASP A 453 35.41 -3.83 21.98
C ASP A 453 34.37 -4.53 21.08
N ILE A 454 34.73 -4.88 19.84
CA ILE A 454 33.81 -5.50 18.87
C ILE A 454 33.93 -7.03 18.94
N ASP A 455 32.92 -7.68 19.53
CA ASP A 455 32.76 -9.14 19.48
C ASP A 455 32.00 -9.56 18.21
N VAL A 456 32.61 -10.43 17.39
CA VAL A 456 31.94 -11.03 16.23
C VAL A 456 31.26 -12.33 16.66
N LYS A 457 29.92 -12.36 16.59
CA LYS A 457 29.13 -13.57 16.82
C LYS A 457 28.50 -14.04 15.52
N LEU A 458 28.59 -15.35 15.27
CA LEU A 458 27.86 -15.98 14.18
C LEU A 458 26.42 -16.23 14.64
N VAL A 459 25.47 -15.57 14.00
CA VAL A 459 24.04 -15.75 14.26
C VAL A 459 23.43 -16.46 13.05
N ASN A 460 22.80 -17.60 13.29
CA ASN A 460 21.98 -18.27 12.29
C ASN A 460 20.57 -17.72 12.40
N ILE A 461 20.08 -17.09 11.33
CA ILE A 461 18.72 -16.55 11.27
C ILE A 461 17.85 -17.58 10.56
N GLY A 462 16.92 -18.18 11.29
CA GLY A 462 15.91 -19.09 10.75
C GLY A 462 14.58 -18.40 10.47
N LEU A 463 13.57 -19.19 10.09
CA LEU A 463 12.20 -18.72 9.82
C LEU A 463 11.57 -18.01 11.02
N TYR A 464 11.86 -18.48 12.23
CA TYR A 464 11.34 -17.89 13.45
C TYR A 464 11.91 -16.48 13.63
N GLU A 465 13.23 -16.33 13.54
CA GLU A 465 13.90 -15.04 13.67
C GLU A 465 13.45 -14.07 12.56
N ILE A 466 13.29 -14.53 11.31
CA ILE A 466 12.83 -13.69 10.19
C ILE A 466 11.40 -13.19 10.33
N THR A 467 10.50 -13.96 10.95
CA THR A 467 9.15 -13.46 11.22
C THR A 467 9.11 -12.47 12.38
N HIS A 468 10.22 -12.31 13.12
CA HIS A 468 10.36 -11.40 14.25
C HIS A 468 11.29 -10.20 13.96
N ILE A 469 12.19 -10.26 12.96
CA ILE A 469 12.84 -9.10 12.28
C ILE A 469 11.77 -8.25 11.59
#